data_AF-A0A940WN27-F1
#
_entry.id   AF-A0A940WN27-F1
#
_cell.length_a   1.000
_cell.length_b   1.000
_cell.length_c   1.000
_cell.angle_alpha   90.00
_cell.angle_beta   90.00
_cell.angle_gamma   90.00
#
_symmetry.space_group_name_H-M   'P 1'
#
loop_
_entity.id
_entity.type
_entity.pdbx_description
1 polymer ?
#
loop_
_entity_poly.entity_id
_entity_poly.type
_entity_poly.pdbx_seq_one_letter_code
_entity_poly.pdbx_strand_id
1 'polypeptide(L)'
;MGQGDPGERGEQAKGGEGVRQEVSGDQFAILLKQCRYADTRQARHDCRDAVRARYRIGARNPLLDCRTYSGVTVCGPLPLSPVEEECVTQSVAGGLTRRRAEVECFAFR
;
A
#
# COMPACT_ATOMS: atom_id res chain seq x y z
N MET A 1 -3.86 -26.91 53.22
CA MET A 1 -3.02 -27.66 52.24
C MET A 1 -3.84 -27.82 50.98
N GLY A 2 -3.42 -27.18 49.90
CA GLY A 2 -4.14 -27.12 48.63
C GLY A 2 -3.48 -26.06 47.76
N GLN A 3 -2.43 -26.49 47.07
CA GLN A 3 -1.59 -25.73 46.15
C GLN A 3 -2.35 -25.49 44.83
N GLY A 4 -2.10 -24.37 44.16
CA GLY A 4 -2.59 -24.10 42.81
C GLY A 4 -1.98 -22.81 42.27
N ASP A 5 -1.22 -22.97 41.19
CA ASP A 5 -0.20 -22.09 40.62
C ASP A 5 -0.58 -20.66 40.20
N PRO A 6 0.40 -19.74 40.16
CA PRO A 6 0.28 -18.43 39.54
C PRO A 6 0.28 -18.56 38.00
N GLY A 7 -0.90 -18.37 37.40
CA GLY A 7 -1.08 -18.27 35.96
C GLY A 7 -0.23 -17.16 35.35
N GLU A 8 0.63 -17.58 34.43
CA GLU A 8 1.52 -16.83 33.57
C GLU A 8 0.83 -15.61 32.91
N ARG A 9 1.27 -14.39 33.26
CA ARG A 9 1.03 -13.21 32.41
C ARG A 9 2.26 -12.96 31.55
N GLY A 10 2.40 -13.79 30.54
CA GLY A 10 3.23 -13.51 29.38
C GLY A 10 2.47 -12.64 28.38
N GLU A 11 2.14 -11.39 28.72
CA GLU A 11 1.68 -10.44 27.71
C GLU A 11 2.91 -9.76 27.11
N GLN A 12 3.50 -10.46 26.13
CA GLN A 12 4.59 -9.95 25.32
C GLN A 12 4.06 -8.81 24.44
N ALA A 13 4.10 -7.58 24.96
CA ALA A 13 4.10 -6.40 24.13
C ALA A 13 5.50 -6.25 23.50
N LYS A 14 5.72 -6.99 22.41
CA LYS A 14 6.90 -6.82 21.54
C LYS A 14 6.45 -6.19 20.24
N GLY A 15 6.99 -4.99 19.99
CA GLY A 15 6.71 -4.17 18.82
C GLY A 15 6.80 -4.97 17.52
N GLY A 16 5.83 -4.73 16.64
CA GLY A 16 5.69 -5.45 15.37
C GLY A 16 6.91 -5.25 14.47
N GLU A 17 7.81 -6.23 14.49
CA GLU A 17 8.68 -6.49 13.36
C GLU A 17 7.79 -6.86 12.16
N GLY A 18 7.86 -6.05 11.11
CA GLY A 18 6.90 -6.00 10.01
C GLY A 18 6.63 -7.36 9.36
N VAL A 19 5.53 -7.99 9.74
CA VAL A 19 4.99 -9.14 9.01
C VAL A 19 4.52 -8.65 7.64
N ARG A 20 5.17 -9.13 6.57
CA ARG A 20 4.76 -8.78 5.20
C ARG A 20 3.33 -9.24 4.98
N GLN A 21 2.53 -8.38 4.36
CA GLN A 21 1.15 -8.68 4.04
C GLN A 21 1.09 -9.67 2.88
N GLU A 22 0.30 -10.75 3.04
CA GLU A 22 0.02 -11.64 1.92
C GLU A 22 -0.89 -10.95 0.92
N VAL A 23 -0.65 -11.23 -0.36
CA VAL A 23 -1.48 -10.82 -1.49
C VAL A 23 -1.45 -11.91 -2.56
N SER A 24 -2.47 -11.99 -3.40
CA SER A 24 -2.45 -12.90 -4.56
C SER A 24 -1.37 -12.49 -5.57
N GLY A 25 -0.97 -13.42 -6.44
CA GLY A 25 -0.01 -13.14 -7.52
C GLY A 25 -0.43 -11.96 -8.40
N ASP A 26 -1.72 -11.87 -8.75
CA ASP A 26 -2.26 -10.76 -9.55
C ASP A 26 -2.19 -9.41 -8.82
N GLN A 27 -2.51 -9.40 -7.52
CA GLN A 27 -2.39 -8.19 -6.70
C GLN A 27 -0.93 -7.74 -6.59
N PHE A 28 0.00 -8.67 -6.39
CA PHE A 28 1.43 -8.39 -6.37
C PHE A 28 1.92 -7.83 -7.71
N ALA A 29 1.43 -8.37 -8.82
CA ALA A 29 1.75 -7.88 -10.15
C ALA A 29 1.24 -6.45 -10.39
N ILE A 30 0.03 -6.10 -9.92
CA ILE A 30 -0.48 -4.73 -9.97
C ILE A 30 0.39 -3.78 -9.13
N LEU A 31 0.72 -4.17 -7.88
CA LEU A 31 1.60 -3.41 -7.00
C LEU A 31 2.97 -3.13 -7.63
N LEU A 32 3.54 -4.08 -8.37
CA LEU A 32 4.79 -3.84 -9.11
C LEU A 32 4.58 -2.98 -10.37
N LYS A 33 3.48 -3.19 -11.09
CA LYS A 33 3.18 -2.49 -12.34
C LYS A 33 2.89 -1.01 -12.11
N GLN A 34 2.21 -0.65 -11.02
CA GLN A 34 1.93 0.75 -10.69
C GLN A 34 3.22 1.56 -10.44
N CYS A 35 4.32 0.92 -10.02
CA CYS A 35 5.61 1.58 -9.88
C CYS A 35 6.17 2.15 -11.20
N ARG A 36 5.56 1.87 -12.35
CA ARG A 36 5.94 2.53 -13.62
C ARG A 36 5.62 4.02 -13.64
N TYR A 37 4.67 4.45 -12.82
CA TYR A 37 4.13 5.80 -12.83
C TYR A 37 4.95 6.79 -12.01
N ALA A 38 5.75 6.32 -11.04
CA ALA A 38 6.62 7.21 -10.28
C ALA A 38 7.64 7.95 -11.16
N ASP A 39 7.84 9.23 -10.86
CA ASP A 39 8.53 10.24 -11.68
C ASP A 39 9.92 9.81 -12.17
N THR A 40 10.80 9.40 -11.24
CA THR A 40 12.22 9.18 -11.53
C THR A 40 12.59 7.70 -11.56
N ARG A 41 13.70 7.36 -12.24
CA ARG A 41 14.24 5.98 -12.22
C ARG A 41 14.45 5.47 -10.80
N GLN A 42 14.94 6.34 -9.90
CA GLN A 42 15.16 6.01 -8.51
C GLN A 42 13.82 5.77 -7.79
N ALA A 43 12.84 6.66 -7.93
CA ALA A 43 11.52 6.47 -7.31
C ALA A 43 10.83 5.17 -7.76
N ARG A 44 10.99 4.79 -9.04
CA ARG A 44 10.49 3.50 -9.55
C ARG A 44 11.23 2.31 -8.95
N HIS A 45 12.52 2.44 -8.66
CA HIS A 45 13.29 1.41 -7.98
C HIS A 45 12.81 1.26 -6.54
N ASP A 46 12.76 2.37 -5.81
CA ASP A 46 12.36 2.43 -4.40
C ASP A 46 10.92 1.93 -4.21
N CYS A 47 10.01 2.26 -5.13
CA CYS A 47 8.65 1.74 -5.14
C CYS A 47 8.61 0.20 -5.20
N ARG A 48 9.41 -0.41 -6.09
CA ARG A 48 9.45 -1.87 -6.23
C ARG A 48 10.03 -2.54 -5.00
N ASP A 49 11.04 -1.93 -4.39
CA ASP A 49 11.65 -2.44 -3.16
C ASP A 49 10.69 -2.32 -1.98
N ALA A 50 9.98 -1.20 -1.85
CA ALA A 50 8.92 -1.05 -0.86
C ALA A 50 7.81 -2.10 -1.02
N VAL A 51 7.41 -2.40 -2.27
CA VAL A 51 6.44 -3.48 -2.54
C VAL A 51 6.96 -4.83 -2.07
N ARG A 52 8.21 -5.19 -2.39
CA ARG A 52 8.82 -6.47 -1.98
C ARG A 52 9.07 -6.58 -0.48
N ALA A 53 9.34 -5.44 0.17
CA ALA A 53 9.52 -5.37 1.61
C ALA A 53 8.18 -5.51 2.36
N ARG A 54 7.10 -4.92 1.83
CA ARG A 54 5.80 -4.87 2.49
C ARG A 54 4.89 -6.06 2.18
N TYR A 55 5.01 -6.65 0.99
CA TYR A 55 4.10 -7.68 0.50
C TYR A 55 4.83 -8.97 0.16
N ARG A 56 4.12 -10.10 0.27
CA ARG A 56 4.55 -11.41 -0.23
C ARG A 56 3.42 -12.08 -0.99
N ILE A 57 3.75 -12.90 -1.97
CA ILE A 57 2.76 -13.70 -2.70
C ILE A 57 2.25 -14.80 -1.76
N GLY A 58 0.93 -14.90 -1.63
CA GLY A 58 0.22 -15.84 -0.77
C GLY A 58 -1.28 -15.85 -1.11
N ALA A 59 -2.13 -15.85 -0.09
CA ALA A 59 -3.57 -15.76 -0.29
C ALA A 59 -3.99 -14.38 -0.84
N ARG A 60 -5.11 -14.34 -1.59
CA ARG A 60 -5.73 -13.08 -2.01
C ARG A 60 -6.07 -12.26 -0.77
N ASN A 61 -5.69 -10.99 -0.77
CA ASN A 61 -5.99 -10.08 0.32
C ASN A 61 -7.23 -9.24 -0.01
N PRO A 62 -8.40 -9.50 0.58
CA PRO A 62 -9.61 -8.72 0.31
C PRO A 62 -9.55 -7.31 0.90
N LEU A 63 -8.62 -7.04 1.82
CA LEU A 63 -8.46 -5.72 2.46
C LEU A 63 -7.49 -4.81 1.68
N LEU A 64 -6.80 -5.33 0.66
CA LEU A 64 -5.97 -4.51 -0.21
C LEU A 64 -6.87 -3.71 -1.15
N ASP A 65 -6.90 -2.39 -0.97
CA ASP A 65 -7.67 -1.48 -1.81
C ASP A 65 -7.07 -1.42 -3.23
N CYS A 66 -7.66 -2.16 -4.16
CA CYS A 66 -7.32 -2.15 -5.57
C CYS A 66 -8.44 -1.47 -6.36
N ARG A 67 -8.11 -0.43 -7.11
CA ARG A 67 -9.08 0.36 -7.88
C ARG A 67 -8.59 0.65 -9.28
N THR A 68 -9.55 0.82 -10.18
CA THR A 68 -9.31 1.21 -11.56
C THR A 68 -10.03 2.52 -11.86
N TYR A 69 -9.28 3.53 -12.29
CA TYR A 69 -9.80 4.79 -12.79
C TYR A 69 -9.10 5.11 -14.11
N SER A 70 -9.86 5.57 -15.11
CA SER A 70 -9.29 6.01 -16.39
C SER A 70 -8.34 4.98 -17.05
N GLY A 71 -8.67 3.68 -16.94
CA GLY A 71 -7.87 2.58 -17.46
C GLY A 71 -6.61 2.23 -16.65
N VAL A 72 -6.36 2.91 -15.54
CA VAL A 72 -5.22 2.69 -14.65
C VAL A 72 -5.68 1.95 -13.41
N THR A 73 -5.09 0.76 -13.19
CA THR A 73 -5.31 -0.04 -11.98
C THR A 73 -4.14 0.11 -11.03
N VAL A 74 -4.43 0.44 -9.77
CA VAL A 74 -3.46 0.50 -8.68
C VAL A 74 -4.00 -0.19 -7.44
N CYS A 75 -3.10 -0.66 -6.58
CA CYS A 75 -3.42 -1.26 -5.30
C CYS A 75 -2.68 -0.54 -4.16
N GLY A 76 -3.34 -0.44 -3.00
CA GLY A 76 -2.74 0.10 -1.78
C GLY A 76 -2.34 1.58 -1.90
N PRO A 77 -1.52 2.07 -0.95
CA PRO A 77 -1.07 3.46 -0.96
C PRO A 77 -0.13 3.74 -2.15
N LEU A 78 -0.16 4.97 -2.64
CA LEU A 78 0.72 5.45 -3.72
C LEU A 78 1.78 6.39 -3.14
N PRO A 79 3.04 6.26 -3.56
CA PRO A 79 4.10 7.16 -3.14
C PRO A 79 4.02 8.46 -3.97
N LEU A 80 3.14 9.37 -3.57
CA LEU A 80 2.93 10.61 -4.31
C LEU A 80 4.10 11.59 -4.13
N SER A 81 4.54 12.21 -5.22
CA SER A 81 5.46 13.35 -5.21
C SER A 81 4.74 14.64 -4.82
N PRO A 82 5.47 15.72 -4.47
CA PRO A 82 4.85 17.00 -4.12
C PRO A 82 3.94 17.56 -5.23
N VAL A 83 4.32 17.35 -6.49
CA VAL A 83 3.54 17.80 -7.66
C VAL A 83 2.24 16.99 -7.79
N GLU A 84 2.31 15.69 -7.53
CA GLU A 84 1.13 14.81 -7.54
C GLU A 84 0.19 15.13 -6.38
N GLU A 85 0.70 15.39 -5.17
CA GLU A 85 -0.12 15.83 -4.02
C GLU A 85 -0.83 17.17 -4.27
N GLU A 86 -0.16 18.10 -4.95
CA GLU A 86 -0.80 19.35 -5.37
C GLU A 86 -1.92 19.08 -6.38
N CYS A 87 -1.68 18.23 -7.39
CA CYS A 87 -2.72 17.79 -8.31
C CYS A 87 -3.91 17.14 -7.59
N VAL A 88 -3.65 16.30 -6.57
CA VAL A 88 -4.71 15.66 -5.77
C VAL A 88 -5.54 16.70 -5.07
N THR A 89 -4.90 17.68 -4.45
CA THR A 89 -5.58 18.77 -3.73
C THR A 89 -6.49 19.58 -4.65
N GLN A 90 -5.98 19.98 -5.82
CA GLN A 90 -6.75 20.73 -6.83
C GLN A 90 -7.92 19.89 -7.38
N SER A 91 -7.69 18.62 -7.68
CA SER A 91 -8.69 17.70 -8.21
C SER A 91 -9.83 17.43 -7.22
N VAL A 92 -9.50 17.31 -5.94
CA VAL A 92 -10.49 17.16 -4.86
C VAL A 92 -11.30 18.44 -4.69
N ALA A 93 -10.66 19.61 -4.73
CA ALA A 93 -11.37 20.89 -4.69
C ALA A 93 -12.33 21.06 -5.89
N GLY A 94 -12.01 20.46 -7.03
CA GLY A 94 -12.87 20.39 -8.23
C GLY A 94 -13.96 19.32 -8.17
N GLY A 95 -14.08 18.56 -7.08
CA GLY A 95 -15.17 17.60 -6.85
C GLY A 95 -14.83 16.12 -7.09
N LEU A 96 -13.57 15.76 -7.37
CA LEU A 96 -13.17 14.35 -7.40
C LEU A 96 -13.05 13.77 -5.99
N THR A 97 -13.29 12.46 -5.85
CA THR A 97 -12.93 11.76 -4.62
C THR A 97 -11.41 11.74 -4.49
N ARG A 98 -10.89 11.86 -3.25
CA ARG A 98 -9.44 11.83 -3.01
C ARG A 98 -8.80 10.60 -3.64
N ARG A 99 -9.40 9.42 -3.48
CA ARG A 99 -8.85 8.19 -4.03
C ARG A 99 -8.76 8.19 -5.56
N ARG A 100 -9.79 8.71 -6.26
CA ARG A 100 -9.73 8.84 -7.72
C ARG A 100 -8.63 9.83 -8.13
N ALA A 101 -8.55 10.97 -7.44
CA ALA A 101 -7.53 11.97 -7.69
C ALA A 101 -6.12 11.41 -7.49
N GLU A 102 -5.87 10.63 -6.43
CA GLU A 102 -4.56 9.98 -6.20
C GLU A 102 -4.18 9.08 -7.38
N VAL A 103 -5.10 8.26 -7.90
CA VAL A 103 -4.80 7.36 -9.03
C VAL A 103 -4.53 8.15 -10.31
N GLU A 104 -5.37 9.13 -10.64
CA GLU A 104 -5.23 9.90 -11.87
C GLU A 104 -3.99 10.81 -11.83
N CYS A 105 -3.74 11.49 -10.71
CA CYS A 105 -2.56 12.34 -10.56
C CYS A 105 -1.26 11.52 -10.56
N PHE A 106 -1.22 10.38 -9.86
CA PHE A 106 -0.06 9.49 -9.89
C PHE A 106 0.26 8.99 -11.29
N ALA A 107 -0.76 8.76 -12.12
CA ALA A 107 -0.58 8.16 -13.43
C ALA A 107 -0.24 9.15 -14.56
N PHE A 108 -0.58 10.43 -14.40
CA PHE A 108 -0.65 11.40 -15.49
C PHE A 108 -0.01 12.77 -15.20
N ARG A 109 0.69 12.96 -14.09
CA ARG A 109 1.34 14.24 -13.74
C ARG A 109 2.85 14.17 -13.77
#